data_AF-A0A453Q3M5-F1
#
_entry.id   AF-A0A453Q3M5-F1
#
_cell.length_a   1.000
_cell.length_b   1.000
_cell.length_c   1.000
_cell.angle_alpha   90.00
_cell.angle_beta   90.00
_cell.angle_gamma   90.00
#
_symmetry.space_group_name_H-M   'P 1'
#
loop_
_entity.id
_entity.type
_entity.pdbx_description
1 polymer ?
#
loop_
_entity_poly.entity_id
_entity_poly.type
_entity_poly.pdbx_seq_one_letter_code
_entity_poly.pdbx_strand_id
1 'polypeptide(L)'
;MVEIMHMRHKFDVDTRLIEGLVLDHGSRHPDMKRRAENCYILTANVSLEYEKSEINAGFFYSNAEQREKMVTAERRQVDERVQKIIELKNKVCAGTDKNFVVINQKGIDPPSLDLLARAGIIALRRAKRRNMERLVLACGGEAINSVEGMTEDCLGWAGLVYEHVLGEEKYTFVENVKNPHSCTILIKGPNDHTIAQIKDAVRDGLRSVKNTVEDEAVVLGAGAFEMAARKHLIDNVKKTVKGRAQLGVGAFADALLVIPKTLAENSGLDTQDVIVSLENEHDRGLVVGLNHNTGEPVDPEMEGIYDNYSVKRQIVNSGPIIASQLLLVDEVIRAGRNMRKPT
;
A
#
# COMPACT_ATOMS: atom_id res chain seq x y z
N MET A 1 -6.38 2.13 5.93
CA MET A 1 -5.79 1.90 4.57
C MET A 1 -4.34 2.38 4.59
N VAL A 2 -3.37 1.56 4.17
CA VAL A 2 -1.93 1.89 4.28
C VAL A 2 -1.37 2.33 2.93
N GLU A 3 -0.70 3.49 2.84
CA GLU A 3 0.11 3.84 1.66
C GLU A 3 1.55 3.40 1.87
N ILE A 4 2.15 2.82 0.84
CA ILE A 4 3.58 2.54 0.85
C ILE A 4 4.23 3.50 -0.13
N MET A 5 4.91 4.51 0.42
CA MET A 5 5.68 5.48 -0.32
C MET A 5 7.16 5.12 -0.27
N HIS A 6 7.92 5.50 -1.29
CA HIS A 6 9.37 5.34 -1.26
C HIS A 6 10.07 6.64 -1.65
N MET A 7 11.27 6.81 -1.11
CA MET A 7 12.18 7.91 -1.45
C MET A 7 13.58 7.34 -1.71
N ARG A 8 14.20 7.78 -2.80
CA ARG A 8 15.60 7.41 -3.09
C ARG A 8 16.53 8.19 -2.18
N HIS A 9 17.18 7.51 -1.25
CA HIS A 9 18.12 8.10 -0.30
C HIS A 9 19.32 7.18 -0.13
N LYS A 10 20.50 7.74 0.18
CA LYS A 10 21.76 6.96 0.21
C LYS A 10 21.77 5.81 1.25
N PHE A 11 20.89 5.88 2.25
CA PHE A 11 20.76 4.88 3.31
C PHE A 11 19.41 4.16 3.21
N ASP A 12 19.42 2.86 3.46
CA ASP A 12 18.30 1.91 3.43
C ASP A 12 17.61 1.69 4.80
N VAL A 13 18.27 2.07 5.90
CA VAL A 13 17.78 1.82 7.26
C VAL A 13 16.70 2.79 7.77
N ASP A 14 16.39 3.86 7.05
CA ASP A 14 15.46 4.90 7.52
C ASP A 14 14.02 4.72 7.00
N THR A 15 13.41 3.55 7.25
CA THR A 15 11.96 3.39 7.03
C THR A 15 11.19 4.03 8.18
N ARG A 16 10.20 4.87 7.87
CA ARG A 16 9.41 5.61 8.87
C ARG A 16 7.92 5.37 8.69
N LEU A 17 7.22 5.18 9.80
CA LEU A 17 5.77 5.26 9.83
C LEU A 17 5.35 6.72 9.99
N ILE A 18 4.46 7.17 9.13
CA ILE A 18 3.91 8.52 9.14
C ILE A 18 2.41 8.40 9.39
N GLU A 19 1.98 8.99 10.51
CA GLU A 19 0.58 9.08 10.92
C GLU A 19 -0.14 10.16 10.10
N GLY A 20 -0.34 9.84 8.82
CA GLY A 20 -0.96 10.71 7.84
C GLY A 20 -0.59 10.29 6.43
N LEU A 21 -0.37 11.27 5.54
CA LEU A 21 -0.13 11.01 4.12
C LEU A 21 1.12 11.72 3.60
N VAL A 22 1.91 10.98 2.80
CA VAL A 22 2.98 11.57 1.99
C VAL A 22 2.55 11.66 0.53
N LEU A 23 2.69 12.84 -0.05
CA LEU A 23 2.46 13.12 -1.46
C LEU A 23 3.79 13.17 -2.22
N ASP A 24 3.81 12.68 -3.47
CA ASP A 24 4.96 12.65 -4.39
C ASP A 24 5.21 13.95 -5.14
N HIS A 25 4.51 15.02 -4.75
CA HIS A 25 4.67 16.33 -5.33
C HIS A 25 4.54 17.39 -4.25
N GLY A 26 5.22 18.51 -4.50
CA GLY A 26 5.20 19.71 -3.69
C GLY A 26 4.57 20.89 -4.39
N SER A 27 4.61 22.03 -3.71
CA SER A 27 4.31 23.32 -4.30
C SER A 27 5.25 23.62 -5.47
N ARG A 28 4.69 24.21 -6.52
CA ARG A 28 5.44 24.66 -7.70
C ARG A 28 5.84 26.13 -7.63
N HIS A 29 5.18 26.93 -6.80
CA HIS A 29 5.46 28.35 -6.70
C HIS A 29 6.53 28.61 -5.61
N PRO A 30 7.58 29.40 -5.90
CA PRO A 30 8.69 29.61 -4.96
C PRO A 30 8.26 30.33 -3.67
N ASP A 31 7.32 31.27 -3.76
CA ASP A 31 6.87 32.06 -2.61
C ASP A 31 5.83 31.35 -1.72
N MET A 32 5.41 30.13 -2.07
CA MET A 32 4.54 29.36 -1.18
C MET A 32 5.31 28.85 0.03
N LYS A 33 4.65 28.85 1.18
CA LYS A 33 5.23 28.34 2.44
C LYS A 33 5.66 26.89 2.27
N ARG A 34 6.88 26.57 2.70
CA ARG A 34 7.39 25.18 2.71
C ARG A 34 6.98 24.39 3.95
N ARG A 35 6.60 25.07 5.03
CA ARG A 35 6.16 24.46 6.28
C ARG A 35 5.02 25.29 6.85
N ALA A 36 4.00 24.59 7.32
CA ALA A 36 2.83 25.18 7.94
C ALA A 36 2.36 24.26 9.08
N GLU A 37 2.09 24.86 10.23
CA GLU A 37 1.51 24.20 11.41
C GLU A 37 0.02 24.52 11.48
N ASN A 38 -0.76 23.65 12.13
CA ASN A 38 -2.21 23.79 12.31
C ASN A 38 -2.92 24.13 11.00
N CYS A 39 -2.89 23.19 10.05
CA CYS A 39 -3.39 23.37 8.70
C CYS A 39 -4.83 22.86 8.54
N TYR A 40 -5.70 23.69 7.98
CA TYR A 40 -6.89 23.22 7.31
C TYR A 40 -6.55 22.73 5.91
N ILE A 41 -7.08 21.57 5.56
CA ILE A 41 -6.84 20.92 4.27
C ILE A 41 -8.14 20.92 3.48
N LEU A 42 -8.12 21.63 2.36
CA LEU A 42 -9.17 21.58 1.35
C LEU A 42 -8.79 20.55 0.29
N THR A 43 -9.54 19.45 0.24
CA THR A 43 -9.45 18.45 -0.83
C THR A 43 -10.45 18.80 -1.93
N ALA A 44 -9.94 19.06 -3.14
CA ALA A 44 -10.78 19.47 -4.26
C ALA A 44 -10.52 18.66 -5.53
N ASN A 45 -11.54 18.55 -6.38
CA ASN A 45 -11.48 17.98 -7.72
C ASN A 45 -11.98 18.99 -8.78
N VAL A 46 -11.64 20.26 -8.58
CA VAL A 46 -12.07 21.37 -9.44
C VAL A 46 -10.94 21.79 -10.36
N SER A 47 -11.24 22.11 -11.61
CA SER A 47 -10.22 22.65 -12.50
C SER A 47 -9.96 24.12 -12.19
N LEU A 48 -8.73 24.42 -11.79
CA LEU A 48 -8.20 25.76 -11.60
C LEU A 48 -7.20 26.09 -12.72
N GLU A 49 -7.44 25.55 -13.91
CA GLU A 49 -6.69 25.82 -15.13
C GLU A 49 -7.63 26.40 -16.17
N TYR A 50 -7.06 27.11 -17.14
CA TYR A 50 -7.77 27.47 -18.36
C TYR A 50 -8.22 26.21 -19.09
N GLU A 51 -9.53 26.02 -19.19
CA GLU A 51 -10.15 24.91 -19.92
C GLU A 51 -10.65 25.43 -21.27
N LYS A 52 -10.29 24.73 -22.34
CA LYS A 52 -10.93 24.95 -23.64
C LYS A 52 -12.35 24.38 -23.56
N SER A 53 -13.29 25.06 -24.22
CA SER A 53 -14.64 24.53 -24.37
C SER A 53 -14.63 23.17 -25.05
N GLU A 54 -15.45 22.23 -24.55
CA GLU A 54 -15.58 20.89 -25.14
C GLU A 54 -16.17 20.94 -26.56
N ILE A 55 -17.05 21.92 -26.79
CA ILE A 55 -17.55 22.26 -28.12
C ILE A 55 -16.51 23.15 -28.79
N ASN A 56 -16.26 22.92 -30.09
CA ASN A 56 -15.39 23.77 -30.91
C ASN A 56 -15.97 25.19 -31.02
N ALA A 57 -15.71 26.02 -30.02
CA ALA A 57 -16.01 27.45 -30.03
C ALA A 57 -14.82 28.17 -30.66
N GLY A 58 -15.00 28.66 -31.89
CA GLY A 58 -14.07 29.58 -32.53
C GLY A 58 -14.43 31.01 -32.14
N PHE A 59 -13.49 31.75 -31.56
CA PHE A 59 -13.67 33.17 -31.30
C PHE A 59 -13.22 33.98 -32.52
N PHE A 60 -14.15 34.76 -33.08
CA PHE A 60 -13.85 35.75 -34.11
C PHE A 60 -13.72 37.12 -33.46
N TYR A 61 -12.59 37.79 -33.66
CA TYR A 61 -12.34 39.13 -33.16
C TYR A 61 -11.91 40.03 -34.31
N SER A 62 -12.41 41.27 -34.32
CA SER A 62 -12.08 42.26 -35.36
C SER A 62 -10.92 43.17 -34.94
N ASN A 63 -10.74 43.38 -33.63
CA ASN A 63 -9.77 44.31 -33.06
C ASN A 63 -8.93 43.65 -31.95
N ALA A 64 -7.71 44.16 -31.72
CA ALA A 64 -6.81 43.68 -30.67
C ALA A 64 -7.41 43.83 -29.25
N GLU A 65 -8.08 44.95 -28.96
CA GLU A 65 -8.74 45.17 -27.66
C GLU A 65 -9.85 44.15 -27.35
N GLN A 66 -10.58 43.70 -28.38
CA GLN A 66 -11.62 42.68 -28.21
C GLN A 66 -10.99 41.34 -27.84
N ARG A 67 -9.84 41.00 -28.43
CA ARG A 67 -9.09 39.79 -28.09
C ARG A 67 -8.65 39.79 -26.63
N GLU A 68 -8.12 40.91 -26.12
CA GLU A 68 -7.72 41.01 -24.71
C GLU A 68 -8.90 40.91 -23.74
N LYS A 69 -10.03 41.54 -24.07
CA LYS A 69 -11.27 41.44 -23.27
C LYS A 69 -11.83 40.01 -23.23
N MET A 70 -11.70 39.24 -24.31
CA MET A 70 -12.14 37.84 -24.33
C MET A 70 -11.22 36.95 -23.49
N VAL A 71 -9.89 37.09 -23.62
CA VAL A 71 -8.92 36.32 -22.81
C VAL A 71 -9.11 36.60 -21.32
N THR A 72 -9.34 37.85 -20.94
CA THR A 72 -9.64 38.21 -19.54
C THR A 72 -11.00 37.68 -19.07
N ALA A 73 -12.02 37.65 -19.94
CA ALA A 73 -13.33 37.10 -19.61
C ALA A 73 -13.31 35.58 -19.38
N GLU A 74 -12.57 34.81 -20.20
CA GLU A 74 -12.40 33.37 -19.98
C GLU A 74 -11.68 33.09 -18.67
N ARG A 75 -10.63 33.87 -18.41
CA ARG A 75 -9.85 33.73 -17.18
C ARG A 75 -10.63 34.16 -15.93
N ARG A 76 -11.56 35.11 -16.06
CA ARG A 76 -12.42 35.57 -14.95
C ARG A 76 -13.14 34.41 -14.28
N GLN A 77 -13.57 33.38 -15.01
CA GLN A 77 -14.23 32.22 -14.42
C GLN A 77 -13.29 31.43 -13.50
N VAL A 78 -12.02 31.28 -13.88
CA VAL A 78 -11.00 30.62 -13.05
C VAL A 78 -10.64 31.50 -11.86
N ASP A 79 -10.43 32.80 -12.08
CA ASP A 79 -10.13 33.76 -11.02
C ASP A 79 -11.27 33.84 -9.98
N GLU A 80 -12.54 33.79 -10.40
CA GLU A 80 -13.71 33.73 -9.50
C GLU A 80 -13.73 32.46 -8.63
N ARG A 81 -13.34 31.30 -9.20
CA ARG A 81 -13.20 30.05 -8.43
C ARG A 81 -12.08 30.18 -7.39
N VAL A 82 -10.92 30.71 -7.78
CA VAL A 82 -9.79 30.92 -6.86
C VAL A 82 -10.16 31.91 -5.76
N GLN A 83 -10.88 32.97 -6.11
CA GLN A 83 -11.33 33.99 -5.16
C GLN A 83 -12.26 33.41 -4.09
N LYS A 84 -13.20 32.52 -4.46
CA LYS A 84 -14.04 31.80 -3.49
C LYS A 84 -13.23 30.96 -2.50
N ILE A 85 -12.13 30.34 -2.94
CA ILE A 85 -11.20 29.59 -2.06
C ILE A 85 -10.48 30.55 -1.10
N ILE A 86 -10.02 31.70 -1.61
CA ILE A 86 -9.36 32.74 -0.79
C ILE A 86 -10.35 33.31 0.23
N GLU A 87 -11.61 33.53 -0.14
CA GLU A 87 -12.68 33.97 0.76
C GLU A 87 -12.93 32.96 1.87
N LEU A 88 -13.01 31.66 1.56
CA LEU A 88 -13.14 30.61 2.56
C LEU A 88 -11.94 30.61 3.52
N LYS A 89 -10.73 30.70 2.97
CA LYS A 89 -9.50 30.81 3.77
C LYS A 89 -9.54 32.04 4.68
N ASN A 90 -10.01 33.19 4.19
CA ASN A 90 -10.11 34.39 5.01
C ASN A 90 -11.19 34.25 6.11
N LYS A 91 -12.31 33.57 5.85
CA LYS A 91 -13.34 33.32 6.88
C LYS A 91 -12.79 32.43 8.01
N VAL A 92 -12.11 31.34 7.65
CA VAL A 92 -11.65 30.33 8.61
C VAL A 92 -10.37 30.73 9.33
N CYS A 93 -9.46 31.43 8.64
CA CYS A 93 -8.15 31.81 9.17
C CYS A 93 -8.08 33.26 9.68
N ALA A 94 -9.15 34.06 9.59
CA ALA A 94 -9.13 35.42 10.14
C ALA A 94 -8.89 35.39 11.66
N GLY A 95 -7.75 35.95 12.10
CA GLY A 95 -7.42 36.10 13.52
C GLY A 95 -6.92 34.82 14.22
N THR A 96 -6.57 33.76 13.48
CA THR A 96 -5.97 32.54 14.05
C THR A 96 -4.63 32.20 13.39
N ASP A 97 -3.72 31.54 14.12
CA ASP A 97 -2.43 31.04 13.60
C ASP A 97 -2.59 29.80 12.68
N LYS A 98 -3.78 29.59 12.13
CA LYS A 98 -4.11 28.42 11.32
C LYS A 98 -3.76 28.68 9.86
N ASN A 99 -3.10 27.70 9.26
CA ASN A 99 -2.74 27.75 7.84
C ASN A 99 -3.78 27.03 6.97
N PHE A 100 -3.74 27.29 5.67
CA PHE A 100 -4.67 26.69 4.71
C PHE A 100 -3.90 26.02 3.58
N VAL A 101 -4.24 24.77 3.29
CA VAL A 101 -3.60 23.94 2.28
C VAL A 101 -4.68 23.46 1.32
N VAL A 102 -4.48 23.68 0.02
CA VAL A 102 -5.37 23.19 -1.04
C VAL A 102 -4.67 22.02 -1.72
N ILE A 103 -5.33 20.87 -1.73
CA ILE A 103 -4.88 19.69 -2.46
C ILE A 103 -5.90 19.42 -3.56
N ASN A 104 -5.51 19.75 -4.79
CA ASN A 104 -6.37 19.59 -5.94
C ASN A 104 -5.97 18.36 -6.77
N GLN A 105 -6.96 17.53 -7.11
CA GLN A 105 -6.79 16.42 -8.04
C GLN A 105 -6.53 16.92 -9.47
N LYS A 106 -7.17 18.03 -9.86
CA LYS A 106 -6.96 18.65 -11.15
C LYS A 106 -5.78 19.62 -11.10
N GLY A 107 -5.48 20.21 -12.25
CA GLY A 107 -4.40 21.15 -12.39
C GLY A 107 -4.70 22.51 -11.75
N ILE A 108 -3.63 23.32 -11.62
CA ILE A 108 -3.68 24.72 -11.22
C ILE A 108 -2.71 25.47 -12.14
N ASP A 109 -3.20 26.52 -12.81
CA ASP A 109 -2.41 27.34 -13.72
C ASP A 109 -1.47 28.31 -12.96
N PRO A 110 -0.36 28.75 -13.58
CA PRO A 110 0.59 29.63 -12.91
C PRO A 110 -0.02 30.91 -12.32
N PRO A 111 -0.91 31.63 -13.03
CA PRO A 111 -1.50 32.83 -12.46
C PRO A 111 -2.41 32.59 -11.24
N SER A 112 -3.12 31.45 -11.19
CA SER A 112 -3.87 31.07 -9.97
C SER A 112 -2.92 30.67 -8.84
N LEU A 113 -1.79 30.03 -9.14
CA LEU A 113 -0.75 29.76 -8.14
C LEU A 113 -0.21 31.06 -7.53
N ASP A 114 -0.02 32.12 -8.33
CA ASP A 114 0.44 33.43 -7.83
C ASP A 114 -0.61 34.09 -6.90
N LEU A 115 -1.90 33.92 -7.21
CA LEU A 115 -3.00 34.41 -6.35
C LEU A 115 -3.04 33.66 -5.02
N LEU A 116 -2.95 32.32 -5.05
CA LEU A 116 -2.93 31.47 -3.87
C LEU A 116 -1.66 31.70 -3.02
N ALA A 117 -0.50 31.90 -3.66
CA ALA A 117 0.76 32.19 -2.99
C ALA A 117 0.70 33.54 -2.27
N ARG A 118 0.18 34.59 -2.91
CA ARG A 118 -0.05 35.90 -2.28
C ARG A 118 -1.02 35.83 -1.11
N ALA A 119 -2.02 34.95 -1.19
CA ALA A 119 -2.92 34.67 -0.07
C ALA A 119 -2.27 33.81 1.02
N GLY A 120 -1.03 33.33 0.85
CA GLY A 120 -0.32 32.50 1.82
C GLY A 120 -0.85 31.06 1.92
N ILE A 121 -1.52 30.57 0.86
CA ILE A 121 -2.08 29.21 0.76
C ILE A 121 -1.05 28.29 0.12
N ILE A 122 -0.84 27.10 0.71
CA ILE A 122 -0.03 26.05 0.06
C ILE A 122 -0.94 25.32 -0.92
N ALA A 123 -0.63 25.38 -2.21
CA ALA A 123 -1.43 24.74 -3.25
C ALA A 123 -0.68 23.59 -3.91
N LEU A 124 -1.29 22.41 -3.86
CA LEU A 124 -0.87 21.20 -4.54
C LEU A 124 -1.79 20.93 -5.72
N ARG A 125 -1.20 20.63 -6.87
CA ARG A 125 -1.92 20.35 -8.12
C ARG A 125 -1.68 18.91 -8.56
N ARG A 126 -2.65 18.35 -9.28
CA ARG A 126 -2.55 17.02 -9.90
C ARG A 126 -2.33 15.91 -8.88
N ALA A 127 -2.99 16.00 -7.73
CA ALA A 127 -2.98 14.93 -6.74
C ALA A 127 -3.62 13.65 -7.29
N LYS A 128 -3.03 12.49 -7.00
CA LYS A 128 -3.58 11.20 -7.41
C LYS A 128 -4.93 10.98 -6.74
N ARG A 129 -5.94 10.50 -7.47
CA ARG A 129 -7.28 10.20 -6.94
C ARG A 129 -7.24 9.33 -5.68
N ARG A 130 -6.40 8.28 -5.67
CA ARG A 130 -6.21 7.39 -4.51
C ARG A 130 -5.70 8.12 -3.25
N ASN A 131 -4.97 9.23 -3.42
CA ASN A 131 -4.48 10.04 -2.31
C ASN A 131 -5.60 10.92 -1.76
N MET A 132 -6.54 11.37 -2.61
CA MET A 132 -7.71 12.15 -2.16
C MET A 132 -8.59 11.34 -1.22
N GLU A 133 -8.89 10.09 -1.57
CA GLU A 133 -9.66 9.17 -0.73
C GLU A 133 -8.97 8.94 0.63
N ARG A 134 -7.64 8.85 0.63
CA ARG A 134 -6.83 8.69 1.86
C ARG A 134 -6.73 9.95 2.69
N LEU A 135 -6.65 11.13 2.05
CA LEU A 135 -6.63 12.41 2.75
C LEU A 135 -7.93 12.64 3.51
N VAL A 136 -9.07 12.32 2.90
CA VAL A 136 -10.38 12.37 3.56
C VAL A 136 -10.41 11.43 4.77
N LEU A 137 -9.88 10.21 4.62
CA LEU A 137 -9.82 9.25 5.74
C LEU A 137 -8.82 9.64 6.85
N ALA A 138 -7.71 10.31 6.51
CA ALA A 138 -6.67 10.69 7.47
C ALA A 138 -6.97 12.02 8.16
N CYS A 139 -7.30 13.05 7.38
CA CYS A 139 -7.46 14.43 7.85
C CYS A 139 -8.91 14.76 8.21
N GLY A 140 -9.87 13.94 7.78
CA GLY A 140 -11.29 14.28 7.77
C GLY A 140 -11.66 15.23 6.61
N GLY A 141 -12.88 15.76 6.65
CA GLY A 141 -13.43 16.61 5.60
C GLY A 141 -14.07 15.83 4.45
N GLU A 142 -14.51 16.54 3.42
CA GLU A 142 -15.15 15.97 2.24
C GLU A 142 -14.43 16.42 0.97
N ALA A 143 -14.28 15.51 0.00
CA ALA A 143 -13.68 15.85 -1.28
C ALA A 143 -14.66 16.68 -2.12
N ILE A 144 -14.35 17.96 -2.28
CA ILE A 144 -15.24 18.92 -2.92
C ILE A 144 -15.09 18.87 -4.44
N ASN A 145 -16.23 18.76 -5.15
CA ASN A 145 -16.27 18.77 -6.61
C ASN A 145 -16.63 20.13 -7.23
N SER A 146 -17.20 21.05 -6.44
CA SER A 146 -17.55 22.41 -6.87
C SER A 146 -17.16 23.42 -5.80
N VAL A 147 -16.65 24.58 -6.23
CA VAL A 147 -16.26 25.67 -5.31
C VAL A 147 -17.49 26.39 -4.73
N GLU A 148 -18.68 26.05 -5.20
CA GLU A 148 -19.94 26.65 -4.76
C GLU A 148 -20.48 25.89 -3.54
N GLY A 149 -20.75 26.61 -2.45
CA GLY A 149 -21.28 26.00 -1.22
C GLY A 149 -20.23 25.37 -0.30
N MET A 150 -18.95 25.74 -0.42
CA MET A 150 -17.93 25.29 0.52
C MET A 150 -18.22 25.80 1.94
N THR A 151 -18.39 24.89 2.88
CA THR A 151 -18.52 25.18 4.31
C THR A 151 -17.25 24.79 5.07
N GLU A 152 -17.15 25.22 6.32
CA GLU A 152 -16.01 24.88 7.19
C GLU A 152 -15.96 23.39 7.51
N ASP A 153 -17.12 22.71 7.51
CA ASP A 153 -17.25 21.28 7.80
C ASP A 153 -16.61 20.38 6.73
N CYS A 154 -16.51 20.88 5.49
CA CYS A 154 -15.86 20.15 4.41
C CYS A 154 -14.33 20.11 4.56
N LEU A 155 -13.74 20.91 5.45
CA LEU A 155 -12.29 21.01 5.60
C LEU A 155 -11.74 19.91 6.50
N GLY A 156 -10.67 19.26 6.04
CA GLY A 156 -9.84 18.40 6.88
C GLY A 156 -8.91 19.19 7.78
N TRP A 157 -8.29 18.51 8.75
CA TRP A 157 -7.30 19.12 9.65
C TRP A 157 -6.04 18.27 9.75
N ALA A 158 -4.88 18.93 9.73
CA ALA A 158 -3.58 18.34 10.01
C ALA A 158 -2.74 19.27 10.89
N GLY A 159 -2.02 18.72 11.87
CA GLY A 159 -1.18 19.49 12.77
C GLY A 159 0.08 20.03 12.09
N LEU A 160 0.66 19.31 11.14
CA LEU A 160 1.85 19.73 10.43
C LEU A 160 1.79 19.36 8.95
N VAL A 161 2.03 20.34 8.08
CA VAL A 161 2.22 20.13 6.65
C VAL A 161 3.54 20.75 6.24
N TYR A 162 4.44 19.96 5.66
CA TYR A 162 5.72 20.46 5.18
C TYR A 162 6.18 19.80 3.88
N GLU A 163 6.90 20.56 3.08
CA GLU A 163 7.56 20.11 1.86
C GLU A 163 9.00 19.72 2.18
N HIS A 164 9.36 18.49 1.85
CA HIS A 164 10.72 18.01 1.82
C HIS A 164 11.21 17.91 0.38
N VAL A 165 12.29 18.60 0.07
CA VAL A 165 12.91 18.57 -1.26
C VAL A 165 14.11 17.64 -1.22
N LEU A 166 14.12 16.63 -2.08
CA LEU A 166 15.21 15.67 -2.21
C LEU A 166 15.68 15.63 -3.66
N GLY A 167 16.81 16.29 -3.93
CA GLY A 167 17.27 16.51 -5.30
C GLY A 167 16.27 17.37 -6.07
N GLU A 168 15.74 16.84 -7.18
CA GLU A 168 14.72 17.50 -8.00
C GLU A 168 13.28 17.12 -7.58
N GLU A 169 13.13 16.10 -6.75
CA GLU A 169 11.83 15.62 -6.30
C GLU A 169 11.37 16.37 -5.04
N LYS A 170 10.07 16.58 -4.96
CA LYS A 170 9.42 17.27 -3.83
C LYS A 170 8.37 16.36 -3.23
N TYR A 171 8.42 16.20 -1.93
CA TYR A 171 7.48 15.40 -1.18
C TYR A 171 6.76 16.27 -0.17
N THR A 172 5.43 16.22 -0.15
CA THR A 172 4.66 16.93 0.88
C THR A 172 4.19 15.94 1.94
N PHE A 173 4.55 16.22 3.18
CA PHE A 173 4.18 15.44 4.35
C PHE A 173 2.99 16.10 5.00
N VAL A 174 1.96 15.30 5.29
CA VAL A 174 0.80 15.67 6.09
C VAL A 174 0.82 14.79 7.33
N GLU A 175 1.17 15.38 8.47
CA GLU A 175 1.41 14.69 9.74
C GLU A 175 0.55 15.29 10.86
N ASN A 176 0.48 14.56 11.99
CA ASN A 176 -0.29 14.93 13.18
C ASN A 176 -1.77 15.17 12.85
N VAL A 177 -2.40 14.21 12.17
CA VAL A 177 -3.84 14.25 11.89
C VAL A 177 -4.64 13.75 13.11
N LYS A 178 -5.88 14.23 13.30
CA LYS A 178 -6.71 13.89 14.47
C LYS A 178 -7.09 12.40 14.52
N ASN A 179 -7.49 11.83 13.39
CA ASN A 179 -7.97 10.46 13.27
C ASN A 179 -7.28 9.75 12.10
N PRO A 180 -6.05 9.21 12.29
CA PRO A 180 -5.29 8.58 11.21
C PRO A 180 -5.86 7.18 10.84
N HIS A 181 -7.03 7.12 10.19
CA HIS A 181 -7.53 5.88 9.59
C HIS A 181 -6.74 5.46 8.34
N SER A 182 -5.96 6.40 7.79
CA SER A 182 -4.95 6.14 6.77
C SER A 182 -3.59 6.64 7.23
N CYS A 183 -2.60 5.77 7.11
CA CYS A 183 -1.20 6.04 7.42
C CYS A 183 -0.32 5.73 6.22
N THR A 184 0.91 6.26 6.24
CA THR A 184 1.91 6.04 5.19
C THR A 184 3.16 5.41 5.78
N ILE A 185 3.59 4.29 5.21
CA ILE A 185 4.92 3.75 5.46
C ILE A 185 5.84 4.33 4.39
N LEU A 186 6.77 5.16 4.83
CA LEU A 186 7.79 5.75 3.99
C LEU A 186 9.04 4.89 4.04
N ILE A 187 9.35 4.23 2.93
CA ILE A 187 10.56 3.44 2.75
C ILE A 187 11.64 4.34 2.14
N LYS A 188 12.83 4.32 2.70
CA LYS A 188 14.00 4.96 2.10
C LYS A 188 14.96 3.89 1.63
N GLY A 189 15.57 4.08 0.46
CA GLY A 189 16.56 3.14 -0.04
C GLY A 189 17.45 3.73 -1.13
N PRO A 190 18.66 3.18 -1.30
CA PRO A 190 19.64 3.70 -2.26
C PRO A 190 19.27 3.35 -3.71
N ASN A 191 18.77 2.14 -3.93
CA ASN A 191 18.51 1.58 -5.26
C ASN A 191 17.03 1.17 -5.39
N ASP A 192 16.49 1.24 -6.60
CA ASP A 192 15.11 0.83 -6.87
C ASP A 192 14.87 -0.65 -6.56
N HIS A 193 15.86 -1.51 -6.87
CA HIS A 193 15.76 -2.94 -6.61
C HIS A 193 15.63 -3.24 -5.11
N THR A 194 16.44 -2.58 -4.27
CA THR A 194 16.34 -2.70 -2.81
C THR A 194 15.02 -2.17 -2.28
N ILE A 195 14.55 -1.03 -2.82
CA ILE A 195 13.25 -0.46 -2.43
C ILE A 195 12.11 -1.39 -2.80
N ALA A 196 12.13 -1.99 -3.99
CA ALA A 196 11.11 -2.94 -4.43
C ALA A 196 11.05 -4.15 -3.50
N GLN A 197 12.21 -4.72 -3.14
CA GLN A 197 12.30 -5.84 -2.20
C GLN A 197 11.74 -5.49 -0.82
N ILE A 198 12.13 -4.34 -0.24
CA ILE A 198 11.61 -3.89 1.06
C ILE A 198 10.11 -3.63 0.98
N LYS A 199 9.63 -3.04 -0.11
CA LYS A 199 8.20 -2.77 -0.32
C LYS A 199 7.37 -4.05 -0.39
N ASP A 200 7.86 -5.07 -1.06
CA ASP A 200 7.18 -6.36 -1.13
C ASP A 200 7.22 -7.07 0.24
N ALA A 201 8.36 -7.05 0.93
CA ALA A 201 8.47 -7.58 2.30
C ALA A 201 7.50 -6.90 3.29
N VAL A 202 7.40 -5.56 3.25
CA VAL A 202 6.44 -4.80 4.07
C VAL A 202 5.01 -5.13 3.70
N ARG A 203 4.70 -5.27 2.41
CA ARG A 203 3.36 -5.63 1.95
C ARG A 203 2.96 -7.02 2.43
N ASP A 204 3.87 -7.98 2.36
CA ASP A 204 3.62 -9.34 2.79
C ASP A 204 3.45 -9.40 4.32
N GLY A 205 4.33 -8.74 5.07
CA GLY A 205 4.19 -8.63 6.54
C GLY A 205 2.89 -7.96 6.97
N LEU A 206 2.48 -6.86 6.31
CA LEU A 206 1.19 -6.19 6.59
C LEU A 206 0.00 -7.11 6.34
N ARG A 207 0.05 -7.92 5.28
CA ARG A 207 -1.01 -8.89 4.97
C ARG A 207 -1.03 -10.03 5.97
N SER A 208 0.13 -10.53 6.40
CA SER A 208 0.21 -11.53 7.46
C SER A 208 -0.40 -11.03 8.77
N VAL A 209 -0.07 -9.80 9.19
CA VAL A 209 -0.68 -9.21 10.39
C VAL A 209 -2.19 -9.00 10.22
N LYS A 210 -2.63 -8.52 9.05
CA LYS A 210 -4.06 -8.37 8.72
C LYS A 210 -4.80 -9.71 8.86
N ASN A 211 -4.24 -10.77 8.28
CA ASN A 211 -4.84 -12.11 8.35
C ASN A 211 -4.91 -12.59 9.81
N THR A 212 -3.89 -12.33 10.64
CA THR A 212 -3.94 -12.67 12.07
C THR A 212 -5.08 -11.97 12.80
N VAL A 213 -5.31 -10.69 12.49
CA VAL A 213 -6.42 -9.92 13.08
C VAL A 213 -7.78 -10.43 12.61
N GLU A 214 -7.90 -10.86 11.34
CA GLU A 214 -9.16 -11.37 10.77
C GLU A 214 -9.47 -12.82 11.19
N ASP A 215 -8.44 -13.66 11.33
CA ASP A 215 -8.58 -15.07 11.69
C ASP A 215 -8.81 -15.28 13.19
N GLU A 216 -8.44 -14.32 14.05
CA GLU A 216 -8.41 -14.41 15.52
C GLU A 216 -7.64 -15.63 16.08
N ALA A 217 -6.84 -16.28 15.23
CA ALA A 217 -6.09 -17.48 15.54
C ALA A 217 -4.78 -17.52 14.76
N VAL A 218 -3.74 -18.04 15.41
CA VAL A 218 -2.41 -18.30 14.82
C VAL A 218 -2.03 -19.76 15.01
N VAL A 219 -1.18 -20.25 14.13
CA VAL A 219 -0.62 -21.61 14.19
C VAL A 219 0.86 -21.50 14.50
N LEU A 220 1.41 -22.47 15.22
CA LEU A 220 2.83 -22.52 15.53
C LEU A 220 3.63 -22.80 14.25
N GLY A 221 4.63 -21.96 14.00
CA GLY A 221 5.43 -21.98 12.78
C GLY A 221 6.61 -22.94 12.85
N ALA A 222 7.69 -22.61 12.13
CA ALA A 222 8.95 -23.37 12.10
C ALA A 222 8.80 -24.87 11.73
N GLY A 223 7.75 -25.24 11.00
CA GLY A 223 7.47 -26.63 10.64
C GLY A 223 6.75 -27.45 11.71
N ALA A 224 6.37 -26.85 12.84
CA ALA A 224 5.75 -27.57 13.96
C ALA A 224 4.38 -28.14 13.60
N PHE A 225 3.57 -27.37 12.87
CA PHE A 225 2.30 -27.84 12.33
C PHE A 225 2.46 -29.06 11.42
N GLU A 226 3.45 -29.04 10.52
CA GLU A 226 3.72 -30.12 9.57
C GLU A 226 4.15 -31.41 10.28
N MET A 227 4.99 -31.30 11.32
CA MET A 227 5.39 -32.44 12.15
C MET A 227 4.20 -33.06 12.88
N ALA A 228 3.38 -32.22 13.53
CA ALA A 228 2.20 -32.67 14.24
C ALA A 228 1.14 -33.29 13.31
N ALA A 229 0.91 -32.68 12.15
CA ALA A 229 -0.02 -33.17 11.14
C ALA A 229 0.42 -34.53 10.58
N ARG A 230 1.72 -34.69 10.26
CA ARG A 230 2.25 -35.98 9.80
C ARG A 230 2.05 -37.08 10.83
N LYS A 231 2.40 -36.82 12.09
CA LYS A 231 2.22 -37.80 13.17
C LYS A 231 0.77 -38.21 13.31
N HIS A 232 -0.15 -37.23 13.34
CA HIS A 232 -1.58 -37.51 13.40
C HIS A 232 -2.08 -38.36 12.22
N LEU A 233 -1.61 -38.07 11.00
CA LEU A 233 -1.97 -38.84 9.80
C LEU A 233 -1.46 -40.28 9.85
N ILE A 234 -0.23 -40.50 10.33
CA ILE A 234 0.38 -41.83 10.42
C ILE A 234 -0.23 -42.64 11.57
N ASP A 235 -0.42 -42.04 12.74
CA ASP A 235 -0.83 -42.78 13.94
C ASP A 235 -2.32 -43.05 13.99
N ASN A 236 -3.15 -42.11 13.53
CA ASN A 236 -4.60 -42.18 13.64
C ASN A 236 -5.25 -42.51 12.30
N VAL A 237 -4.99 -41.70 11.27
CA VAL A 237 -5.72 -41.79 9.99
C VAL A 237 -5.28 -43.01 9.17
N LYS A 238 -4.00 -43.34 9.15
CA LYS A 238 -3.49 -44.51 8.42
C LYS A 238 -4.03 -45.84 8.98
N LYS A 239 -4.43 -45.88 10.25
CA LYS A 239 -5.02 -47.08 10.88
C LYS A 239 -6.52 -47.21 10.60
N THR A 240 -7.24 -46.10 10.36
CA THR A 240 -8.68 -46.12 10.07
C THR A 240 -8.97 -46.45 8.60
N VAL A 241 -8.09 -46.03 7.68
CA VAL A 241 -8.26 -46.25 6.24
C VAL A 241 -7.78 -47.64 5.83
N LYS A 242 -8.59 -48.36 5.04
CA LYS A 242 -8.28 -49.71 4.55
C LYS A 242 -7.88 -49.72 3.07
N GLY A 243 -6.99 -50.63 2.70
CA GLY A 243 -6.64 -50.90 1.30
C GLY A 243 -5.70 -49.87 0.69
N ARG A 244 -5.81 -49.66 -0.63
CA ARG A 244 -4.89 -48.82 -1.42
C ARG A 244 -4.83 -47.34 -0.97
N ALA A 245 -5.92 -46.83 -0.40
CA ALA A 245 -5.98 -45.46 0.10
C ALA A 245 -4.99 -45.21 1.28
N GLN A 246 -4.60 -46.26 2.01
CA GLN A 246 -3.61 -46.18 3.08
C GLN A 246 -2.23 -45.71 2.56
N LEU A 247 -1.87 -46.11 1.33
CA LEU A 247 -0.64 -45.66 0.68
C LEU A 247 -0.70 -44.17 0.32
N GLY A 248 -1.87 -43.69 -0.10
CA GLY A 248 -2.10 -42.27 -0.38
C GLY A 248 -1.97 -41.40 0.87
N VAL A 249 -2.54 -41.84 2.00
CA VAL A 249 -2.39 -41.13 3.29
C VAL A 249 -0.93 -41.08 3.72
N GLY A 250 -0.18 -42.18 3.57
CA GLY A 250 1.25 -42.21 3.86
C GLY A 250 2.04 -41.22 3.00
N ALA A 251 1.82 -41.26 1.68
CA ALA A 251 2.48 -40.34 0.75
C ALA A 251 2.16 -38.87 1.04
N PHE A 252 0.91 -38.56 1.41
CA PHE A 252 0.52 -37.21 1.79
C PHE A 252 1.18 -36.75 3.10
N ALA A 253 1.23 -37.64 4.10
CA ALA A 253 1.88 -37.34 5.38
C ALA A 253 3.38 -37.05 5.20
N ASP A 254 4.07 -37.83 4.37
CA ASP A 254 5.49 -37.61 4.07
C ASP A 254 5.72 -36.35 3.23
N ALA A 255 4.77 -35.97 2.37
CA ALA A 255 4.84 -34.74 1.59
C ALA A 255 4.80 -33.48 2.47
N LEU A 256 4.12 -33.50 3.62
CA LEU A 256 4.08 -32.36 4.56
C LEU A 256 5.46 -32.00 5.11
N LEU A 257 6.39 -32.96 5.20
CA LEU A 257 7.76 -32.71 5.65
C LEU A 257 8.60 -31.87 4.68
N VAL A 258 8.10 -31.57 3.48
CA VAL A 258 8.84 -30.75 2.53
C VAL A 258 9.22 -29.39 3.11
N ILE A 259 8.36 -28.81 3.96
CA ILE A 259 8.60 -27.49 4.57
C ILE A 259 9.78 -27.54 5.55
N PRO A 260 9.77 -28.36 6.61
CA PRO A 260 10.92 -28.45 7.52
C PRO A 260 12.20 -28.94 6.83
N LYS A 261 12.10 -29.85 5.85
CA LYS A 261 13.27 -30.31 5.07
C LYS A 261 13.90 -29.18 4.26
N THR A 262 13.09 -28.41 3.54
CA THR A 262 13.60 -27.29 2.72
C THR A 262 14.11 -26.15 3.59
N LEU A 263 13.53 -25.90 4.77
CA LEU A 263 14.08 -24.96 5.75
C LEU A 263 15.45 -25.40 6.27
N ALA A 264 15.64 -26.68 6.60
CA ALA A 264 16.94 -27.22 7.01
C ALA A 264 17.97 -27.14 5.88
N GLU A 265 17.59 -27.51 4.66
CA GLU A 265 18.45 -27.44 3.47
C GLU A 265 18.90 -26.00 3.16
N ASN A 266 17.97 -25.04 3.19
CA ASN A 266 18.27 -23.62 3.01
C ASN A 266 19.19 -23.06 4.11
N SER A 267 19.19 -23.69 5.29
CA SER A 267 20.05 -23.33 6.42
C SER A 267 21.41 -24.03 6.37
N GLY A 268 21.65 -24.91 5.38
CA GLY A 268 22.89 -25.69 5.24
C GLY A 268 23.03 -26.83 6.25
N LEU A 269 21.93 -27.26 6.87
CA LEU A 269 21.89 -28.34 7.86
C LEU A 269 21.59 -29.69 7.19
N ASP A 270 21.97 -30.79 7.85
CA ASP A 270 21.56 -32.12 7.38
C ASP A 270 20.05 -32.33 7.61
N THR A 271 19.32 -32.45 6.51
CA THR A 271 17.86 -32.60 6.54
C THR A 271 17.38 -33.87 7.27
N GLN A 272 18.16 -34.95 7.28
CA GLN A 272 17.76 -36.19 7.95
C GLN A 272 17.94 -36.08 9.45
N ASP A 273 19.08 -35.58 9.91
CA ASP A 273 19.38 -35.41 11.33
C ASP A 273 18.38 -34.45 11.99
N VAL A 274 18.06 -33.35 11.30
CA VAL A 274 17.04 -32.39 11.77
C VAL A 274 15.67 -33.04 11.88
N ILE A 275 15.23 -33.79 10.87
CA ILE A 275 13.90 -34.41 10.93
C ILE A 275 13.84 -35.48 12.02
N VAL A 276 14.88 -36.30 12.19
CA VAL A 276 14.94 -37.31 13.24
C VAL A 276 14.94 -36.68 14.63
N SER A 277 15.67 -35.59 14.84
CA SER A 277 15.67 -34.88 16.12
C SER A 277 14.30 -34.26 16.43
N LEU A 278 13.64 -33.65 15.45
CA LEU A 278 12.28 -33.14 15.60
C LEU A 278 11.26 -34.25 15.87
N GLU A 279 11.37 -35.40 15.20
CA GLU A 279 10.51 -36.57 15.46
C GLU A 279 10.68 -37.07 16.90
N ASN A 280 11.93 -37.23 17.36
CA ASN A 280 12.23 -37.74 18.70
C ASN A 280 11.67 -36.85 19.81
N GLU A 281 11.79 -35.53 19.69
CA GLU A 281 11.23 -34.61 20.69
C GLU A 281 9.71 -34.51 20.59
N HIS A 282 9.15 -34.57 19.38
CA HIS A 282 7.70 -34.61 19.18
C HIS A 282 7.08 -35.91 19.72
N ASP A 283 7.83 -37.01 19.71
CA ASP A 283 7.45 -38.29 20.32
C ASP A 283 7.37 -38.24 21.84
N ARG A 284 8.10 -37.31 22.47
CA ARG A 284 7.96 -37.01 23.90
C ARG A 284 6.73 -36.15 24.23
N GLY A 285 5.94 -35.77 23.22
CA GLY A 285 4.73 -34.96 23.37
C GLY A 285 4.99 -33.46 23.41
N LEU A 286 6.20 -33.02 23.08
CA LEU A 286 6.55 -31.60 22.99
C LEU A 286 6.14 -31.03 21.63
N VAL A 287 5.76 -29.76 21.61
CA VAL A 287 5.58 -29.01 20.36
C VAL A 287 6.93 -28.47 19.95
N VAL A 288 7.42 -28.89 18.79
CA VAL A 288 8.78 -28.58 18.34
C VAL A 288 8.76 -28.05 16.92
N GLY A 289 9.56 -27.01 16.69
CA GLY A 289 9.90 -26.49 15.38
C GLY A 289 11.41 -26.43 15.18
N LEU A 290 11.79 -26.16 13.94
CA LEU A 290 13.18 -26.05 13.53
C LEU A 290 13.74 -24.66 13.83
N ASN A 291 14.83 -24.60 14.60
CA ASN A 291 15.68 -23.41 14.61
C ASN A 291 16.64 -23.42 13.42
N HIS A 292 16.50 -22.45 12.51
CA HIS A 292 17.35 -22.34 11.31
C HIS A 292 18.82 -22.01 11.62
N ASN A 293 19.12 -21.41 12.77
CA ASN A 293 20.50 -21.01 13.11
C ASN A 293 21.29 -22.14 13.77
N THR A 294 20.67 -22.90 14.67
CA THR A 294 21.34 -23.97 15.44
C THR A 294 21.07 -25.36 14.86
N GLY A 295 19.95 -25.53 14.16
CA GLY A 295 19.46 -26.84 13.72
C GLY A 295 18.84 -27.69 14.82
N GLU A 296 18.68 -27.15 16.02
CA GLU A 296 18.10 -27.85 17.16
C GLU A 296 16.57 -27.68 17.23
N PRO A 297 15.84 -28.68 17.76
CA PRO A 297 14.41 -28.54 18.08
C PRO A 297 14.18 -27.44 19.14
N VAL A 298 13.31 -26.50 18.83
CA VAL A 298 12.91 -25.41 19.74
C VAL A 298 11.40 -25.31 19.85
N ASP A 299 10.90 -24.73 20.94
CA ASP A 299 9.48 -24.40 21.07
C ASP A 299 9.17 -23.14 20.25
N PRO A 300 8.36 -23.24 19.16
CA PRO A 300 8.03 -22.09 18.33
C PRO A 300 7.26 -21.00 19.08
N GLU A 301 6.53 -21.35 20.14
CA GLU A 301 5.76 -20.39 20.93
C GLU A 301 6.70 -19.47 21.72
N MET A 302 7.74 -20.04 22.32
CA MET A 302 8.76 -19.29 23.06
C MET A 302 9.62 -18.40 22.15
N GLU A 303 9.93 -18.87 20.93
CA GLU A 303 10.67 -18.10 19.92
C GLU A 303 9.79 -17.06 19.19
N GLY A 304 8.46 -17.10 19.40
CA GLY A 304 7.52 -16.18 18.78
C GLY A 304 7.33 -16.39 17.27
N ILE A 305 7.53 -17.62 16.77
CA ILE A 305 7.42 -17.96 15.35
C ILE A 305 6.02 -18.50 15.08
N TYR A 306 5.21 -17.69 14.39
CA TYR A 306 3.82 -18.01 14.08
C TYR A 306 3.54 -17.98 12.58
N ASP A 307 2.65 -18.87 12.16
CA ASP A 307 2.06 -18.92 10.83
C ASP A 307 0.57 -18.54 10.90
N ASN A 308 0.06 -17.89 9.84
CA ASN A 308 -1.35 -17.56 9.73
C ASN A 308 -2.21 -18.81 9.51
N TYR A 309 -3.32 -18.89 10.25
CA TYR A 309 -4.29 -19.98 10.11
C TYR A 309 -4.89 -20.07 8.70
N SER A 310 -5.38 -18.95 8.15
CA SER A 310 -5.95 -18.91 6.80
C SER A 310 -4.97 -19.38 5.73
N VAL A 311 -3.69 -19.01 5.84
CA VAL A 311 -2.64 -19.41 4.90
C VAL A 311 -2.42 -20.91 4.95
N LYS A 312 -2.21 -21.50 6.14
CA LYS A 312 -2.03 -22.95 6.29
C LYS A 312 -3.25 -23.72 5.82
N ARG A 313 -4.45 -23.29 6.20
CA ARG A 313 -5.72 -23.90 5.76
C ARG A 313 -5.82 -23.90 4.23
N GLN A 314 -5.50 -22.78 3.58
CA GLN A 314 -5.58 -22.68 2.13
C GLN A 314 -4.53 -23.54 1.43
N ILE A 315 -3.31 -23.64 1.97
CA ILE A 315 -2.25 -24.50 1.44
C ILE A 315 -2.68 -25.97 1.49
N VAL A 316 -3.13 -26.43 2.66
CA VAL A 316 -3.54 -27.83 2.88
C VAL A 316 -4.76 -28.20 2.05
N ASN A 317 -5.67 -27.25 1.77
CA ASN A 317 -6.80 -27.50 0.88
C ASN A 317 -6.40 -27.48 -0.60
N SER A 318 -5.63 -26.48 -1.03
CA SER A 318 -5.37 -26.25 -2.46
C SER A 318 -4.34 -27.22 -3.03
N GLY A 319 -3.30 -27.53 -2.27
CA GLY A 319 -2.21 -28.41 -2.70
C GLY A 319 -2.70 -29.78 -3.19
N PRO A 320 -3.45 -30.54 -2.37
CA PRO A 320 -3.98 -31.84 -2.75
C PRO A 320 -4.94 -31.80 -3.94
N ILE A 321 -5.77 -30.74 -4.04
CA ILE A 321 -6.71 -30.59 -5.16
C ILE A 321 -5.96 -30.49 -6.48
N ILE A 322 -4.93 -29.63 -6.55
CA ILE A 322 -4.12 -29.45 -7.75
C ILE A 322 -3.30 -30.72 -8.03
N ALA A 323 -2.67 -31.30 -7.02
CA ALA A 323 -1.90 -32.53 -7.16
C ALA A 323 -2.78 -33.68 -7.68
N SER A 324 -4.00 -33.83 -7.17
CA SER A 324 -4.95 -34.84 -7.64
C SER A 324 -5.38 -34.60 -9.08
N GLN A 325 -5.57 -33.36 -9.51
CA GLN A 325 -5.89 -33.05 -10.90
C GLN A 325 -4.74 -33.42 -11.83
N LEU A 326 -3.49 -33.11 -11.43
CA LEU A 326 -2.29 -33.44 -12.20
C LEU A 326 -2.06 -34.95 -12.29
N LEU A 327 -2.31 -35.69 -11.21
CA LEU A 327 -2.17 -37.15 -11.18
C LEU A 327 -3.18 -37.89 -12.07
N LEU A 328 -4.31 -37.25 -12.43
CA LEU A 328 -5.34 -37.80 -13.31
C LEU A 328 -5.08 -37.51 -14.79
N VAL A 329 -4.02 -36.79 -15.13
CA VAL A 329 -3.66 -36.49 -16.53
C VAL A 329 -2.89 -37.66 -17.12
N ASP A 330 -3.53 -38.40 -18.02
CA ASP A 330 -2.89 -39.51 -18.75
C ASP A 330 -2.08 -39.02 -19.97
N GLU A 331 -2.56 -37.99 -20.67
CA GLU A 331 -1.92 -37.46 -21.87
C GLU A 331 -1.94 -35.92 -21.93
N VAL A 332 -0.81 -35.34 -22.36
CA VAL A 332 -0.68 -33.90 -22.64
C VAL A 332 -0.57 -33.70 -24.14
N ILE A 333 -1.70 -33.40 -24.79
CA ILE A 333 -1.75 -33.18 -26.24
C ILE A 333 -1.40 -31.73 -26.55
N ARG A 334 -0.25 -31.49 -27.19
CA ARG A 334 0.11 -30.19 -27.75
C ARG A 334 -0.39 -30.06 -29.19
N ALA A 335 -1.65 -29.69 -29.35
CA ALA A 335 -2.24 -29.37 -30.66
C ALA A 335 -2.45 -27.86 -30.81
N GLY A 336 -1.92 -27.29 -31.90
CA GLY A 336 -2.08 -25.88 -32.22
C GLY A 336 -1.91 -25.67 -33.72
N ARG A 337 -2.76 -24.84 -34.32
CA ARG A 337 -2.72 -24.57 -35.76
C ARG A 337 -1.49 -23.71 -36.07
N ASN A 338 -0.51 -24.25 -36.79
CA ASN A 338 0.63 -23.48 -37.27
C ASN A 338 0.15 -22.44 -38.29
N MET A 339 -0.07 -21.21 -37.83
CA MET A 339 -0.33 -20.05 -38.69
C MET A 339 0.97 -19.55 -39.34
N ARG A 340 1.69 -20.42 -40.06
CA ARG A 340 2.68 -19.95 -41.03
C ARG A 340 1.91 -19.58 -42.29
N LYS A 341 1.83 -18.27 -42.59
CA LYS A 341 1.33 -17.78 -43.87
C LYS A 341 2.10 -18.49 -45.00
N PRO A 342 1.43 -19.06 -46.02
CA PRO A 342 2.12 -19.44 -47.24
C PRO A 342 2.75 -18.18 -47.84
N THR A 343 4.06 -18.25 -48.07
CA THR A 343 4.88 -17.22 -48.73
C THR A 343 4.42 -16.96 -50.15
#